data_AF-A0AB36P9I0-F1
#
_entry.id   AF-A0AB36P9I0-F1
#
_cell.length_a   1.000
_cell.length_b   1.000
_cell.length_c   1.000
_cell.angle_alpha   90.00
_cell.angle_beta   90.00
_cell.angle_gamma   90.00
#
_symmetry.space_group_name_H-M   'P 1'
#
loop_
_entity.id
_entity.type
_entity.pdbx_description
1 polymer ?
#
loop_
_entity_poly.entity_id
_entity_poly.type
_entity_poly.pdbx_seq_one_letter_code
_entity_poly.pdbx_strand_id
1 'polypeptide(L)'
;MVTFWGNYEGISQRFATPEAKAANDKGRKFFAYMHRKDLHDDAEWMAKQVYLNVGNFLLGVAALGLDAVPIEGFDAAILDAEFGLKEKGYTSLVVVPVGHHSVEDFNATLPKSRLPQNTTLTEV
;
A
#
# COMPACT_ATOMS: atom_id res chain seq x y z
N MET A 1 4.70 6.65 0.64
CA MET A 1 5.93 6.61 -0.21
C MET A 1 7.24 6.91 0.55
N VAL A 2 7.21 7.14 1.88
CA VAL A 2 8.29 7.85 2.60
C VAL A 2 9.50 6.96 3.00
N THR A 3 9.41 5.63 2.95
CA THR A 3 10.50 4.77 3.51
C THR A 3 10.90 3.56 2.66
N PHE A 4 10.23 3.26 1.55
CA PHE A 4 10.40 1.97 0.86
C PHE A 4 11.70 1.83 0.02
N TRP A 5 12.40 2.93 -0.26
CA TRP A 5 13.48 2.96 -1.27
C TRP A 5 14.84 3.43 -0.76
N GLY A 6 15.02 3.62 0.56
CA GLY A 6 16.24 4.23 1.12
C GLY A 6 17.55 3.57 0.69
N ASN A 7 17.54 2.23 0.53
CA ASN A 7 18.73 1.48 0.07
C ASN A 7 18.95 1.55 -1.45
N TYR A 8 17.91 1.77 -2.25
CA TYR A 8 17.99 1.84 -3.72
C TYR A 8 18.34 3.24 -4.23
N GLU A 9 18.13 4.26 -3.40
CA GLU A 9 18.40 5.66 -3.76
C GLU A 9 19.87 5.96 -4.07
N GLY A 10 20.80 5.29 -3.38
CA GLY A 10 22.23 5.40 -3.67
C GLY A 10 22.64 4.83 -5.03
N ILE A 11 21.90 3.84 -5.52
CA ILE A 11 22.19 3.12 -6.77
C ILE A 11 21.49 3.82 -7.96
N SER A 12 20.33 4.42 -7.73
CA SER A 12 19.48 5.00 -8.79
C SER A 12 19.97 6.32 -9.40
N GLN A 13 21.05 6.93 -8.89
CA GLN A 13 21.53 8.29 -9.26
C GLN A 13 20.42 9.36 -9.37
N ARG A 14 19.32 9.18 -8.62
CA ARG A 14 18.10 9.98 -8.75
C ARG A 14 18.28 11.46 -8.32
N PHE A 15 19.31 11.75 -7.54
CA PHE A 15 19.59 13.09 -7.05
C PHE A 15 20.71 13.76 -7.84
N ALA A 16 20.41 14.94 -8.38
CA ALA A 16 21.38 15.72 -9.15
C ALA A 16 22.58 16.18 -8.31
N THR A 17 22.39 16.40 -7.00
CA THR A 17 23.47 16.79 -6.09
C THR A 17 23.36 16.11 -4.71
N PRO A 18 24.47 15.97 -3.96
CA PRO A 18 24.46 15.50 -2.58
C PRO A 18 23.56 16.35 -1.66
N GLU A 19 23.49 17.66 -1.89
CA GLU A 19 22.66 18.59 -1.11
C GLU A 19 21.17 18.33 -1.35
N ALA A 20 20.78 18.05 -2.60
CA ALA A 20 19.41 17.67 -2.93
C ALA A 20 19.01 16.36 -2.23
N LYS A 21 19.93 15.39 -2.17
CA LYS A 21 19.74 14.14 -1.42
C LYS A 21 19.55 14.41 0.08
N ALA A 22 20.41 15.24 0.67
CA ALA A 22 20.34 15.59 2.08
C ALA A 22 19.05 16.35 2.43
N ALA A 23 18.63 17.29 1.58
CA ALA A 23 17.38 18.02 1.76
C ALA A 23 16.15 17.10 1.72
N ASN A 24 16.13 16.15 0.77
CA ASN A 24 15.06 15.16 0.69
C ASN A 24 15.03 14.21 1.89
N ASP A 25 16.20 13.72 2.33
CA ASP A 25 16.32 12.91 3.55
C ASP A 25 15.80 13.66 4.78
N LYS A 26 16.18 14.94 4.94
CA LYS A 26 15.69 15.80 6.03
C LYS A 26 14.17 15.93 6.01
N GLY A 27 13.58 16.18 4.85
CA GLY A 27 12.13 16.29 4.69
C GLY A 27 11.39 15.00 5.04
N ARG A 28 11.88 13.85 4.59
CA ARG A 28 11.27 12.55 4.92
C ARG A 28 11.37 12.21 6.40
N LYS A 29 12.53 12.44 7.00
CA LYS A 29 12.76 12.23 8.44
C LYS A 29 11.86 13.11 9.29
N PHE A 30 11.61 14.36 8.87
CA PHE A 30 10.68 15.24 9.56
C PHE A 30 9.29 14.60 9.71
N PHE A 31 8.67 14.16 8.61
CA PHE A 31 7.35 13.50 8.68
C PHE A 31 7.39 12.18 9.45
N ALA A 32 8.42 11.34 9.22
CA ALA A 32 8.54 10.08 9.94
C ALA A 32 8.69 10.29 11.46
N TYR A 33 9.44 11.30 11.89
CA TYR A 33 9.58 11.63 13.30
C TYR A 33 8.31 12.23 13.88
N MET A 34 7.59 13.08 13.14
CA MET A 34 6.30 13.60 13.58
C MET A 34 5.32 12.47 13.91
N HIS A 35 5.15 11.51 13.01
CA HIS A 35 4.26 10.36 13.23
C HIS A 35 4.74 9.46 14.37
N ARG A 36 6.06 9.26 14.52
CA ARG A 36 6.62 8.35 15.54
C ARG A 36 6.71 8.98 16.94
N LYS A 37 7.07 10.25 17.02
CA LYS A 37 7.46 10.94 18.26
C LYS A 37 6.37 11.83 18.83
N ASP A 38 5.57 12.46 17.97
CA ASP A 38 4.57 13.43 18.41
C ASP A 38 3.16 12.84 18.36
N LEU A 39 2.80 12.18 17.24
CA LEU A 39 1.45 11.64 17.03
C LEU A 39 1.29 10.18 17.48
N HIS A 40 2.40 9.44 17.57
CA HIS A 40 2.43 8.02 17.95
C HIS A 40 1.52 7.11 17.09
N ASP A 41 1.35 7.46 15.82
CA ASP A 41 0.49 6.76 14.86
C ASP A 41 1.29 6.19 13.67
N ASP A 42 2.62 6.05 13.79
CA ASP A 42 3.48 5.69 12.67
C ASP A 42 3.14 4.32 12.05
N ALA A 43 2.71 3.34 12.85
CA ALA A 43 2.24 2.05 12.34
C ALA A 43 1.01 2.20 11.41
N GLU A 44 -0.02 2.93 11.85
CA GLU A 44 -1.24 3.17 11.09
C GLU A 44 -0.99 4.07 9.87
N TRP A 45 -0.15 5.08 10.05
CA TRP A 45 0.26 5.96 8.97
C TRP A 45 0.99 5.19 7.86
N MET A 46 1.88 4.26 8.23
CA MET A 46 2.55 3.36 7.28
C MET A 46 1.57 2.37 6.64
N ALA A 47 0.62 1.81 7.41
CA ALA A 47 -0.41 0.92 6.88
C ALA A 47 -1.23 1.60 5.77
N LYS A 48 -1.65 2.86 5.96
CA LYS A 48 -2.33 3.66 4.92
C LYS A 48 -1.51 3.78 3.63
N GLN A 49 -0.18 3.83 3.72
CA GLN A 49 0.68 3.84 2.52
C GLN A 49 0.65 2.50 1.78
N VAL A 50 0.54 1.39 2.52
CA VAL A 50 0.37 0.05 1.93
C VAL A 50 -0.99 -0.06 1.26
N TYR A 51 -2.07 0.42 1.88
CA TYR A 51 -3.40 0.46 1.26
C TYR A 51 -3.45 1.32 -0.01
N LEU A 52 -2.74 2.46 -0.04
CA LEU A 52 -2.58 3.24 -1.26
C LEU A 52 -1.90 2.41 -2.37
N ASN A 53 -0.85 1.65 -2.01
CA ASN A 53 -0.19 0.75 -2.95
C ASN A 53 -1.12 -0.37 -3.43
N VAL A 54 -1.94 -0.96 -2.54
CA VAL A 54 -2.95 -1.97 -2.92
C VAL A 54 -3.94 -1.38 -3.93
N GLY A 55 -4.44 -0.16 -3.73
CA GLY A 55 -5.30 0.51 -4.70
C GLY A 55 -4.65 0.67 -6.08
N ASN A 56 -3.40 1.11 -6.12
CA ASN A 56 -2.62 1.19 -7.35
C ASN A 56 -2.39 -0.20 -8.00
N PHE A 57 -2.08 -1.21 -7.20
CA PHE A 57 -1.86 -2.58 -7.65
C PHE A 57 -3.11 -3.17 -8.30
N LEU A 58 -4.27 -3.05 -7.66
CA LEU A 58 -5.55 -3.56 -8.18
C LEU A 58 -5.92 -2.91 -9.52
N LEU A 59 -5.70 -1.60 -9.66
CA LEU A 59 -5.91 -0.91 -10.94
C LEU A 59 -4.93 -1.40 -12.01
N GLY A 60 -3.66 -1.58 -11.65
CA GLY A 60 -2.61 -2.05 -12.55
C GLY A 60 -2.85 -3.45 -13.08
N VAL A 61 -3.21 -4.42 -12.22
CA VAL A 61 -3.48 -5.79 -12.65
C VAL A 61 -4.73 -5.88 -13.53
N ALA A 62 -5.78 -5.10 -13.22
CA ALA A 62 -6.96 -5.01 -14.08
C ALA A 62 -6.62 -4.44 -15.46
N ALA A 63 -5.74 -3.43 -15.54
CA ALA A 63 -5.26 -2.88 -16.81
C ALA A 63 -4.44 -3.89 -17.64
N LEU A 64 -3.84 -4.89 -16.99
CA LEU A 64 -3.13 -6.00 -17.64
C LEU A 64 -4.06 -7.16 -18.01
N GLY A 65 -5.37 -7.06 -17.75
CA GLY A 65 -6.33 -8.13 -18.03
C GLY A 65 -6.27 -9.30 -17.05
N LEU A 66 -5.75 -9.07 -15.84
CA LEU A 66 -5.71 -10.05 -14.76
C LEU A 66 -6.83 -9.76 -13.74
N ASP A 67 -7.41 -10.83 -13.22
CA ASP A 67 -8.35 -10.80 -12.11
C ASP A 67 -7.59 -10.78 -10.79
N ALA A 68 -8.12 -10.06 -9.81
CA ALA A 68 -7.56 -9.99 -8.47
C ALA A 68 -8.64 -9.72 -7.42
N VAL A 69 -8.39 -10.14 -6.18
CA VAL A 69 -9.27 -9.89 -5.04
C VAL A 69 -8.47 -9.42 -3.83
N PRO A 70 -8.74 -8.21 -3.27
CA PRO A 70 -8.15 -7.84 -1.99
C PRO A 70 -8.84 -8.56 -0.84
N ILE A 71 -8.06 -9.16 0.06
CA ILE A 71 -8.54 -9.95 1.21
C ILE A 71 -7.96 -9.36 2.50
N GLU A 72 -8.85 -8.92 3.39
CA GLU A 72 -8.55 -8.58 4.80
C GLU A 72 -9.01 -9.69 5.77
N GLY A 73 -9.89 -10.60 5.31
CA GLY A 73 -10.45 -11.67 6.13
C GLY A 73 -9.51 -12.87 6.30
N PHE A 74 -8.33 -12.64 6.88
CA PHE A 74 -7.35 -13.69 7.21
C PHE A 74 -6.75 -13.46 8.61
N ASP A 75 -6.15 -14.50 9.19
CA ASP A 75 -5.44 -14.39 10.47
C ASP A 75 -4.01 -13.89 10.24
N ALA A 76 -3.80 -12.59 10.50
CA ALA A 76 -2.49 -11.96 10.34
C ALA A 76 -1.45 -12.48 11.33
N ALA A 77 -1.83 -12.96 12.51
CA ALA A 77 -0.88 -13.50 13.47
C ALA A 77 -0.30 -14.84 12.98
N ILE A 78 -1.16 -15.71 12.43
CA ILE A 78 -0.73 -16.96 11.80
C ILE A 78 0.18 -16.66 10.59
N LEU A 79 -0.25 -15.75 9.71
CA LEU A 79 0.52 -15.43 8.51
C LEU A 79 1.88 -14.79 8.85
N ASP A 80 1.91 -13.89 9.83
CA ASP A 80 3.15 -13.27 10.31
C ASP A 80 4.11 -14.29 10.90
N ALA A 81 3.60 -15.27 11.65
CA ALA A 81 4.40 -16.34 12.24
C ALA A 81 4.97 -17.28 11.17
N GLU A 82 4.13 -17.70 10.22
CA GLU A 82 4.53 -18.59 9.11
C GLU A 82 5.71 -18.01 8.31
N PHE A 83 5.73 -16.70 8.11
CA PHE A 83 6.78 -16.02 7.33
C PHE A 83 7.83 -15.29 8.18
N GLY A 84 7.75 -15.36 9.51
CA GLY A 84 8.64 -14.66 10.44
C GLY A 84 8.66 -13.13 10.22
N LEU A 85 7.50 -12.51 9.97
CA LEU A 85 7.41 -11.10 9.57
C LEU A 85 7.73 -10.15 10.72
N LYS A 86 7.28 -10.46 11.95
CA LYS A 86 7.51 -9.63 13.14
C LYS A 86 8.99 -9.49 13.46
N GLU A 87 9.76 -10.57 13.35
CA GLU A 87 11.22 -10.57 13.55
C GLU A 87 11.95 -9.68 12.53
N LYS A 88 11.36 -9.51 11.34
CA LYS A 88 11.87 -8.66 10.27
C LYS A 88 11.35 -7.21 10.37
N GLY A 89 10.53 -6.90 11.38
CA GLY A 89 9.93 -5.57 11.56
C GLY A 89 8.70 -5.29 10.69
N TYR A 90 8.02 -6.34 10.20
CA TYR A 90 6.84 -6.23 9.35
C TYR A 90 5.62 -6.92 9.96
N THR A 91 4.44 -6.65 9.39
CA THR A 91 3.18 -7.32 9.69
C THR A 91 2.33 -7.37 8.42
N SER A 92 1.58 -8.44 8.23
CA SER A 92 0.68 -8.61 7.09
C SER A 92 -0.58 -7.76 7.23
N LEU A 93 -1.03 -7.18 6.12
CA LEU A 93 -2.19 -6.25 6.10
C LEU A 93 -3.28 -6.72 5.13
N VAL A 94 -2.89 -7.07 3.90
CA VAL A 94 -3.80 -7.46 2.83
C VAL A 94 -3.16 -8.60 2.03
N VAL A 95 -3.96 -9.61 1.70
CA VAL A 95 -3.58 -10.66 0.73
C VAL A 95 -4.30 -10.35 -0.59
N VAL A 96 -3.58 -10.48 -1.72
CA VAL A 96 -4.17 -10.26 -3.04
C VAL A 96 -3.82 -11.43 -3.96
N PRO A 97 -4.70 -12.44 -4.11
CA PRO A 97 -4.60 -13.43 -5.17
C PRO A 97 -4.75 -12.73 -6.53
N VAL A 98 -3.95 -13.13 -7.51
CA VAL A 98 -3.96 -12.60 -8.87
C VAL A 98 -3.93 -13.76 -9.86
N GLY A 99 -4.76 -13.69 -10.91
CA GLY A 99 -4.83 -14.73 -11.92
C GLY A 99 -5.99 -14.50 -12.90
N HIS A 100 -6.70 -15.57 -13.22
CA HIS A 100 -7.92 -15.54 -14.02
C HIS A 100 -9.04 -16.23 -13.25
N HIS A 101 -10.24 -15.64 -13.25
CA HIS A 101 -11.40 -16.22 -12.60
C HIS A 101 -11.83 -17.53 -13.29
N SER A 102 -12.41 -18.44 -12.50
CA SER A 102 -12.99 -19.68 -13.01
C SER A 102 -14.46 -19.48 -13.36
N VAL A 103 -15.09 -20.51 -13.95
CA VAL A 103 -16.54 -20.53 -14.18
C VAL A 103 -17.38 -20.47 -12.89
N GLU A 104 -16.77 -20.74 -11.74
CA GLU A 104 -17.42 -20.70 -10.43
C GLU A 104 -17.47 -19.28 -9.83
N ASP A 105 -16.81 -18.30 -10.46
CA ASP A 105 -16.90 -16.90 -10.03
C ASP A 105 -18.26 -16.30 -10.41
N PHE A 106 -19.21 -16.45 -9.50
CA PHE A 106 -20.53 -15.85 -9.65
C PHE A 106 -20.49 -14.31 -9.70
N ASN A 107 -19.46 -13.68 -9.13
CA ASN A 107 -19.36 -12.23 -9.02
C ASN A 107 -18.87 -11.58 -10.33
N ALA A 108 -18.24 -12.35 -11.23
CA ALA A 108 -17.74 -11.87 -12.52
C ALA A 108 -18.84 -11.24 -13.40
N THR A 109 -20.08 -11.76 -13.32
CA THR A 109 -21.20 -11.32 -14.16
C THR A 109 -22.13 -10.32 -13.48
N LEU A 110 -21.97 -10.09 -12.17
CA LEU A 110 -22.84 -9.17 -11.44
C LEU A 110 -22.49 -7.71 -11.79
N PRO A 111 -23.50 -6.84 -12.01
CA PRO A 111 -23.25 -5.42 -12.22
C PRO A 111 -22.65 -4.79 -10.97
N LYS A 112 -21.65 -3.92 -11.15
CA LYS A 112 -21.01 -3.19 -10.06
C LYS A 112 -22.00 -2.20 -9.43
N SER A 113 -22.13 -2.25 -8.10
CA SER A 113 -22.94 -1.33 -7.32
C SER A 113 -22.06 -0.35 -6.54
N ARG A 114 -22.38 0.95 -6.60
CA ARG A 114 -21.72 2.05 -5.87
C ARG A 114 -22.78 3.09 -5.48
N LEU A 115 -22.52 3.85 -4.42
CA LEU A 115 -23.34 5.01 -4.08
C LEU A 115 -23.34 6.03 -5.23
N PRO A 116 -24.46 6.74 -5.46
CA PRO A 116 -24.53 7.77 -6.51
C PRO A 116 -23.66 8.99 -6.16
N GLN A 117 -23.22 9.73 -7.18
CA GLN A 117 -22.30 10.86 -7.01
C GLN A 117 -22.86 11.97 -6.10
N ASN A 118 -24.17 12.23 -6.15
CA ASN A 118 -24.83 13.21 -5.29
C ASN A 118 -24.77 12.88 -3.79
N THR A 119 -24.41 11.64 -3.43
CA THR A 119 -24.14 11.23 -2.05
C THR A 119 -22.66 11.39 -1.67
N THR A 120 -21.74 11.18 -2.62
CA THR A 120 -20.30 11.03 -2.32
C THR A 120 -19.43 12.22 -2.75
N LEU A 121 -19.98 13.15 -3.55
CA LEU A 121 -19.22 14.22 -4.17
C LEU A 121 -19.93 15.56 -3.96
N THR A 122 -19.18 16.56 -3.52
CA THR A 122 -19.63 17.96 -3.41
C THR A 122 -18.74 18.82 -4.30
N GLU A 123 -19.34 19.54 -5.24
CA GLU A 123 -18.66 20.51 -6.11
C GLU A 123 -18.84 21.91 -5.50
N VAL A 124 -17.73 22.64 -5.31
CA VAL A 124 -17.70 23.99 -4.70
C VAL A 124 -16.94 24.99 -5.56
#